data_AF-U1JT68-F1
#
_entry.id   AF-U1JT68-F1
#
_cell.length_a   1.000
_cell.length_b   1.000
_cell.length_c   1.000
_cell.angle_alpha   90.00
_cell.angle_beta   90.00
_cell.angle_gamma   90.00
#
_symmetry.space_group_name_H-M   'P 1'
#
loop_
_entity.id
_entity.type
_entity.pdbx_description
1 polymer ?
#
loop_
_entity_poly.entity_id
_entity_poly.type
_entity_poly.pdbx_seq_one_letter_code
_entity_poly.pdbx_strand_id
1 'polypeptide(L)'
;MICPDISNLEFSERGKLAVKEIRRIKGVNEWLSSAIVVGTFANIFVGNGMIKSHYNLTQTDFNSFNKALRDSPSIARKTIKTISGLQAIRAKKSKERQFWKAVYNGCVAEK
;
A
#
# COMPACT_ATOMS: atom_id res chain seq x y z
N MET A 1 -10.83 4.13 9.11
CA MET A 1 -9.93 3.89 10.27
C MET A 1 -8.88 4.97 10.31
N ILE A 2 -8.30 5.23 11.49
CA ILE A 2 -7.12 6.10 11.62
C ILE A 2 -5.93 5.40 10.95
N CYS A 3 -5.09 6.15 10.24
CA CYS A 3 -3.89 5.60 9.62
C CYS A 3 -2.89 5.15 10.69
N PRO A 4 -2.32 3.94 10.58
CA PRO A 4 -1.40 3.44 11.59
C PRO A 4 0.00 4.03 11.37
N ASP A 5 0.71 4.28 12.48
CA ASP A 5 2.16 4.35 12.47
C ASP A 5 2.72 2.94 12.67
N ILE A 6 3.60 2.50 11.75
CA ILE A 6 4.17 1.15 11.78
C ILE A 6 5.69 1.26 11.74
N SER A 7 6.32 1.03 12.89
CA SER A 7 7.78 0.94 13.00
C SER A 7 8.27 -0.49 12.79
N ASN A 8 9.46 -0.67 12.24
CA ASN A 8 10.12 -1.97 12.02
C ASN A 8 9.21 -3.00 11.32
N LEU A 9 8.50 -2.57 10.27
CA LEU A 9 7.72 -3.46 9.43
C LEU A 9 8.65 -4.33 8.59
N GLU A 10 8.55 -5.64 8.72
CA GLU A 10 9.25 -6.60 7.87
C GLU A 10 8.23 -7.41 7.07
N PHE A 11 8.33 -7.33 5.74
CA PHE A 11 7.49 -8.13 4.85
C PHE A 11 7.99 -9.56 4.73
N SER A 12 7.05 -10.49 4.74
CA SER A 12 7.29 -11.84 4.23
C SER A 12 7.64 -11.80 2.74
N GLU A 13 8.23 -12.88 2.21
CA GLU A 13 8.49 -12.99 0.77
C GLU A 13 7.22 -12.78 -0.08
N ARG A 14 6.07 -13.26 0.41
CA ARG A 14 4.78 -13.03 -0.24
C ARG A 14 4.35 -11.56 -0.20
N GLY A 15 4.56 -10.89 0.93
CA GLY A 15 4.33 -9.46 1.06
C GLY A 15 5.19 -8.65 0.08
N LYS A 16 6.47 -8.99 -0.04
CA LYS A 16 7.38 -8.36 -1.01
C LYS A 16 6.92 -8.56 -2.45
N LEU A 17 6.45 -9.76 -2.80
CA LEU A 17 5.88 -10.04 -4.12
C LEU A 17 4.60 -9.23 -4.37
N ALA A 18 3.73 -9.09 -3.38
CA ALA A 18 2.52 -8.28 -3.50
C ALA A 18 2.82 -6.78 -3.68
N VAL A 19 3.84 -6.25 -2.98
CA VAL A 19 4.33 -4.88 -3.21
C VAL A 19 4.82 -4.70 -4.65
N LYS A 20 5.59 -5.67 -5.18
CA LYS A 20 6.04 -5.65 -6.58
C LYS A 20 4.87 -5.71 -7.55
N GLU A 21 3.85 -6.51 -7.25
CA GLU A 21 2.66 -6.65 -8.09
C GLU A 21 1.88 -5.34 -8.18
N ILE A 22 1.64 -4.67 -7.06
CA ILE A 22 0.97 -3.36 -7.04
C ILE A 22 1.75 -2.34 -7.88
N ARG A 23 3.09 -2.36 -7.80
CA ARG A 23 3.95 -1.48 -8.62
C ARG A 23 3.92 -1.78 -10.11
N ARG A 24 3.55 -3.02 -10.48
CA ARG A 24 3.44 -3.47 -11.87
C ARG A 24 2.05 -3.26 -12.45
N ILE A 25 1.10 -2.73 -11.68
CA ILE A 25 -0.20 -2.29 -12.20
C ILE A 25 0.06 -1.14 -13.21
N LYS A 26 0.32 -1.54 -14.45
CA LYS A 26 0.44 -0.71 -15.64
C LYS A 26 -0.48 -1.36 -16.66
N GLY A 27 -1.57 -0.70 -17.04
CA GLY A 27 -2.39 -1.19 -18.16
C GLY A 27 -3.86 -1.35 -17.84
N VAL A 28 -4.52 -0.29 -17.38
CA VAL A 28 -5.96 -0.16 -17.62
C VAL A 28 -6.19 1.21 -18.19
N ASN A 29 -6.21 1.30 -19.54
CA ASN A 29 -6.58 2.38 -20.50
C ASN A 29 -6.38 3.88 -20.18
N GLU A 30 -6.23 4.28 -18.91
CA GLU A 30 -5.91 5.61 -18.40
C GLU A 30 -4.53 5.57 -17.73
N TRP A 31 -3.49 5.82 -18.51
CA TRP A 31 -2.09 5.72 -18.08
C TRP A 31 -1.74 6.70 -16.94
N LEU A 32 -2.38 7.87 -16.89
CA LEU A 32 -2.06 8.93 -15.93
C LEU A 32 -2.55 8.63 -14.50
N SER A 33 -3.83 8.28 -14.34
CA SER A 33 -4.44 8.08 -13.02
C SER A 33 -3.83 6.90 -12.28
N SER A 34 -3.55 5.80 -12.99
CA SER A 34 -2.91 4.61 -12.40
C SER A 34 -1.45 4.89 -11.99
N ALA A 35 -0.73 5.73 -12.74
CA ALA A 35 0.64 6.10 -12.41
C ALA A 35 0.74 6.90 -11.11
N ILE A 36 -0.25 7.76 -10.81
CA ILE A 36 -0.30 8.53 -9.56
C ILE A 36 -0.47 7.61 -8.35
N VAL A 37 -1.34 6.60 -8.42
CA VAL A 37 -1.52 5.62 -7.32
C VAL A 37 -0.27 4.80 -7.12
N VAL A 38 0.32 4.29 -8.21
CA VAL A 38 1.53 3.48 -8.12
C VAL A 38 2.69 4.32 -7.59
N GLY A 39 2.80 5.58 -8.00
CA GLY A 39 3.79 6.53 -7.50
C GLY A 39 3.62 6.81 -6.02
N THR A 40 2.41 7.12 -5.56
CA THR A 40 2.12 7.36 -4.13
C THR A 40 2.29 6.10 -3.29
N PHE A 41 1.93 4.92 -3.81
CA PHE A 41 2.22 3.64 -3.16
C PHE A 41 3.72 3.37 -3.05
N ALA A 42 4.49 3.67 -4.09
CA ALA A 42 5.95 3.57 -4.04
C ALA A 42 6.55 4.57 -3.05
N ASN A 43 5.97 5.78 -2.94
CA ASN A 43 6.41 6.82 -2.01
C ASN A 43 6.27 6.41 -0.54
N ILE A 44 5.36 5.51 -0.18
CA ILE A 44 5.30 4.90 1.16
C ILE A 44 6.67 4.31 1.57
N PHE A 45 7.47 3.89 0.59
CA PHE A 45 8.78 3.28 0.80
C PHE A 45 9.95 4.23 0.52
N VAL A 46 9.69 5.47 0.09
CA VAL A 46 10.72 6.49 -0.20
C VAL A 46 11.18 7.12 1.12
N GLY A 47 12.49 7.20 1.34
CA GLY A 47 13.11 7.53 2.64
C GLY A 47 13.67 6.31 3.37
N ASN A 48 13.02 5.14 3.24
CA ASN A 48 13.54 3.86 3.72
C ASN A 48 14.21 3.02 2.64
N GLY A 49 13.86 3.20 1.36
CA GLY A 49 14.39 2.38 0.25
C GLY A 49 13.69 1.02 0.16
N MET A 50 13.24 0.64 -1.04
CA MET A 50 12.44 -0.58 -1.28
C MET A 50 13.19 -1.92 -1.12
N ILE A 51 14.44 -1.88 -0.68
CA ILE A 51 15.32 -3.04 -0.44
C ILE A 51 15.88 -2.92 0.97
N LYS A 52 15.01 -2.73 1.97
CA LYS A 52 15.38 -2.91 3.38
C LYS A 52 14.65 -4.09 3.99
N SER A 53 15.26 -4.66 5.02
CA SER A 53 14.61 -5.67 5.87
C SER A 53 13.45 -5.06 6.67
N HIS A 54 13.54 -3.77 7.01
CA HIS A 54 12.58 -3.09 7.87
C HIS A 54 12.16 -1.72 7.32
N TYR A 55 10.88 -1.38 7.48
CA TYR A 55 10.28 -0.12 7.06
C TYR A 55 9.65 0.60 8.25
N ASN A 56 9.79 1.92 8.28
CA ASN A 56 9.09 2.80 9.22
C ASN A 56 8.07 3.62 8.42
N LEU A 57 6.79 3.33 8.64
CA LEU A 57 5.69 3.94 7.91
C LEU A 57 4.92 4.87 8.84
N THR A 58 4.59 6.04 8.32
CA THR A 58 3.86 7.09 9.04
C THR A 58 2.41 7.16 8.57
N GLN A 59 1.55 7.82 9.35
CA GLN A 59 0.19 8.12 8.93
C GLN A 59 0.12 8.88 7.59
N THR A 60 1.08 9.78 7.34
CA THR A 60 1.16 10.62 6.13
C THR A 60 1.36 9.77 4.87
N ASP A 61 2.16 8.72 4.96
CA ASP A 61 2.42 7.78 3.86
C ASP A 61 1.12 7.11 3.41
N PHE A 62 0.36 6.57 4.38
CA PHE A 62 -0.92 5.93 4.09
C PHE A 62 -1.97 6.93 3.63
N ASN A 63 -2.03 8.12 4.23
CA ASN A 63 -3.02 9.14 3.86
C ASN A 63 -2.86 9.59 2.40
N SER A 64 -1.61 9.84 1.99
CA SER A 64 -1.29 10.25 0.61
C SER A 64 -1.66 9.17 -0.40
N PHE A 65 -1.31 7.92 -0.12
CA PHE A 65 -1.69 6.78 -0.96
C PHE A 65 -3.22 6.58 -1.03
N ASN A 66 -3.92 6.66 0.11
CA ASN A 66 -5.36 6.46 0.13
C ASN A 66 -6.13 7.56 -0.59
N LYS A 67 -5.64 8.80 -0.55
CA LYS A 67 -6.19 9.88 -1.37
C LYS A 67 -6.07 9.55 -2.86
N ALA A 68 -4.88 9.20 -3.33
CA ALA A 68 -4.67 8.80 -4.73
C ALA A 68 -5.52 7.59 -5.14
N LEU A 69 -5.62 6.57 -4.27
CA LEU A 69 -6.42 5.37 -4.54
C LEU A 69 -7.92 5.66 -4.65
N ARG A 70 -8.44 6.63 -3.88
CA ARG A 70 -9.83 7.09 -3.96
C ARG A 70 -10.11 7.80 -5.28
N ASP A 71 -9.18 8.64 -5.72
CA ASP A 71 -9.32 9.46 -6.93
C ASP A 71 -9.08 8.66 -8.22
N SER A 72 -8.77 7.36 -8.11
CA SER A 72 -8.39 6.51 -9.23
C SER A 72 -9.52 5.66 -9.81
N PRO A 73 -9.33 5.14 -11.04
CA PRO A 73 -10.31 4.29 -11.70
C PRO A 73 -10.71 3.09 -10.85
N SER A 74 -11.99 2.70 -10.97
CA SER A 74 -12.59 1.62 -10.17
C SER A 74 -11.80 0.31 -10.28
N ILE A 75 -11.22 0.05 -11.44
CA ILE A 75 -10.41 -1.13 -11.71
C ILE A 75 -9.08 -1.15 -10.94
N ALA A 76 -8.33 -0.04 -10.92
CA ALA A 76 -7.07 0.04 -10.18
C ALA A 76 -7.32 -0.13 -8.68
N ARG A 77 -8.37 0.55 -8.18
CA ARG A 77 -8.83 0.42 -6.80
C ARG A 77 -9.23 -1.02 -6.45
N LYS A 78 -9.97 -1.69 -7.33
CA LYS A 78 -10.40 -3.08 -7.13
C LYS A 78 -9.21 -4.04 -7.10
N THR A 79 -8.26 -3.91 -8.03
CA THR A 79 -7.05 -4.73 -8.08
C THR A 79 -6.23 -4.60 -6.79
N ILE A 80 -5.97 -3.36 -6.36
CA ILE A 80 -5.21 -3.08 -5.13
C ILE A 80 -5.94 -3.62 -3.90
N LYS A 81 -7.26 -3.46 -3.81
CA LYS A 81 -8.07 -4.03 -2.72
C LYS A 81 -8.01 -5.56 -2.69
N THR A 82 -8.09 -6.22 -3.84
CA THR A 82 -7.98 -7.68 -3.92
C THR A 82 -6.62 -8.16 -3.42
N ILE A 83 -5.52 -7.55 -3.90
CA ILE A 83 -4.16 -7.92 -3.47
C ILE A 83 -3.99 -7.70 -1.97
N SER A 84 -4.33 -6.50 -1.49
CA SER A 84 -4.14 -6.13 -0.09
C SER A 84 -5.01 -6.94 0.87
N GLY A 85 -6.27 -7.22 0.52
CA GLY A 85 -7.14 -8.08 1.33
C GLY A 85 -6.60 -9.50 1.47
N LEU A 86 -6.12 -10.10 0.36
CA LEU A 86 -5.50 -11.43 0.41
C LEU A 86 -4.24 -11.44 1.27
N GLN A 87 -3.41 -10.39 1.20
CA GLN A 87 -2.21 -10.30 2.03
C GLN A 87 -2.55 -10.06 3.51
N ALA A 88 -3.60 -9.29 3.83
CA ALA A 88 -4.05 -9.11 5.21
C ALA A 88 -4.48 -10.43 5.85
N ILE A 89 -5.14 -11.31 5.08
CA ILE A 89 -5.52 -12.65 5.55
C ILE A 89 -4.29 -13.55 5.72
N ARG A 90 -3.35 -13.50 4.77
CA ARG A 90 -2.19 -14.41 4.71
C ARG A 90 -1.02 -13.98 5.59
N ALA A 91 -0.96 -12.71 6.00
CA ALA A 91 0.11 -12.17 6.81
C ALA A 91 0.18 -12.89 8.17
N LYS A 92 1.36 -13.45 8.47
CA LYS A 92 1.64 -14.10 9.75
C LYS A 92 2.03 -13.09 10.83
N LYS A 93 2.76 -12.04 10.45
CA LYS A 93 3.21 -10.98 11.37
C LYS A 93 2.11 -9.94 11.56
N SER A 94 1.91 -9.48 12.79
CA SER A 94 0.87 -8.51 13.15
C SER A 94 1.04 -7.18 12.40
N LYS A 95 2.26 -6.67 12.31
CA LYS A 95 2.60 -5.41 11.60
C LYS A 95 2.34 -5.50 10.09
N GLU A 96 2.72 -6.61 9.47
CA GLU A 96 2.45 -6.85 8.05
C GLU A 96 0.94 -6.92 7.80
N ARG A 97 0.20 -7.60 8.68
CA ARG A 97 -1.27 -7.63 8.62
C ARG A 97 -1.88 -6.22 8.77
N GLN A 98 -1.37 -5.42 9.69
CA GLN A 98 -1.84 -4.06 9.93
C GLN A 98 -1.60 -3.17 8.71
N PHE A 99 -0.41 -3.26 8.10
CA PHE A 99 -0.09 -2.59 6.83
C PHE A 99 -1.13 -2.95 5.75
N TRP A 100 -1.34 -4.25 5.50
CA TRP A 100 -2.25 -4.69 4.45
C TRP A 100 -3.71 -4.32 4.73
N LYS A 101 -4.14 -4.31 6.00
CA LYS A 101 -5.45 -3.80 6.41
C LYS A 101 -5.61 -2.31 6.12
N ALA A 102 -4.58 -1.50 6.36
CA ALA A 102 -4.61 -0.07 6.07
C ALA A 102 -4.73 0.20 4.56
N VAL A 103 -4.01 -0.57 3.74
CA VAL A 103 -4.11 -0.51 2.27
C VAL A 103 -5.48 -0.99 1.77
N TYR A 104 -6.03 -2.06 2.36
CA TYR A 104 -7.30 -2.66 1.94
C TYR A 104 -8.52 -1.81 2.30
N ASN A 105 -8.62 -1.43 3.58
CA ASN A 105 -9.76 -0.67 4.08
C ASN A 105 -9.70 0.80 3.67
N GLY A 106 -8.48 1.31 3.40
CA GLY A 106 -8.19 2.72 3.40
C GLY A 106 -8.20 3.29 4.84
N CYS A 107 -7.52 4.41 5.01
CA CYS A 107 -7.44 5.14 6.27
C CYS A 107 -7.33 6.64 6.01
N VAL A 108 -7.57 7.42 7.06
CA VAL A 108 -7.39 8.88 7.11
C VAL A 108 -6.47 9.19 8.28
N ALA A 109 -5.59 10.17 8.11
CA ALA A 109 -4.75 10.65 9.20
C ALA A 109 -5.60 11.18 10.35
N GLU A 110 -5.09 11.07 11.57
CA GLU A 110 -5.68 11.76 12.73
C GLU A 110 -5.62 13.29 12.51
N LYS A 111 -6.63 14.01 13.02
CA LYS A 111 -6.77 15.46 12.83
C LYS A 111 -5.82 16.23 13.75
#